data_AF-A0A2S6B3E9-F1
#
_entry.id   AF-A0A2S6B3E9-F1
#
_cell.length_a   1.000
_cell.length_b   1.000
_cell.length_c   1.000
_cell.angle_alpha   90.00
_cell.angle_beta   90.00
_cell.angle_gamma   90.00
#
_symmetry.space_group_name_H-M   'P 1'
#
loop_
_entity.id
_entity.type
_entity.pdbx_description
1 polymer ?
#
loop_
_entity_poly.entity_id
_entity_poly.type
_entity_poly.pdbx_seq_one_letter_code
_entity_poly.pdbx_strand_id
1 'polypeptide(L)'
;MKDHCRRALRAALLLAAVLALGACNKGTDTPPDPVATTAVEASAEHFQQSLEGLWSTNHSEGDDAETLYAIAWQPDAGLQVVRDGAWLDGKVEDVDLDNGTLALHLASDTGPSETVTLRKLQDQSGNGFTLRITWGAGQTDDLGFVRRLTERDRSELAAAVAAAQAPDPAAECETDAPAGSVRATLVCGHEEFGALDAGMRKQFKELADRYPDGDRTVQAATRQLDACDTPACLRAAYAQWQAYFDENYDLGDVVDYQ
;
A
#
# COMPACT_ATOMS: atom_id res chain seq x y z
N MET A 1 -30.18 -15.86 80.12
CA MET A 1 -30.86 -14.56 80.22
C MET A 1 -29.97 -13.52 79.57
N LYS A 2 -30.45 -12.90 78.48
CA LYS A 2 -30.19 -11.50 78.04
C LYS A 2 -28.73 -11.07 77.78
N ASP A 3 -28.35 -10.40 76.70
CA ASP A 3 -29.06 -9.83 75.56
C ASP A 3 -28.06 -9.58 74.42
N HIS A 4 -28.56 -9.65 73.20
CA HIS A 4 -27.89 -9.22 71.97
C HIS A 4 -27.64 -7.71 71.95
N CYS A 5 -26.47 -7.27 71.47
CA CYS A 5 -26.36 -6.17 70.51
C CYS A 5 -24.90 -6.04 70.02
N ARG A 6 -24.67 -6.22 68.71
CA ARG A 6 -24.34 -5.13 67.76
C ARG A 6 -22.96 -4.54 68.03
N ARG A 7 -21.95 -4.70 67.19
CA ARG A 7 -21.72 -4.22 65.81
C ARG A 7 -20.17 -4.19 65.76
N ALA A 8 -19.40 -4.36 64.71
CA ALA A 8 -19.55 -4.35 63.28
C ALA A 8 -18.14 -4.67 62.73
N LEU A 9 -18.08 -5.20 61.50
CA LEU A 9 -17.01 -5.06 60.51
C LEU A 9 -15.55 -5.36 60.95
N ARG A 10 -14.95 -6.44 60.44
CA ARG A 10 -14.25 -6.46 59.13
C ARG A 10 -13.24 -5.32 58.96
N ALA A 11 -11.99 -5.57 59.33
CA ALA A 11 -10.81 -5.06 58.64
C ALA A 11 -9.56 -5.77 59.19
N ALA A 12 -8.59 -6.02 58.31
CA ALA A 12 -7.23 -6.46 58.59
C ALA A 12 -7.03 -7.95 58.99
N LEU A 13 -7.01 -8.83 57.99
CA LEU A 13 -6.07 -9.95 58.01
C LEU A 13 -5.00 -9.66 56.96
N LEU A 14 -3.86 -9.20 57.47
CA LEU A 14 -2.63 -8.87 56.77
C LEU A 14 -1.94 -10.13 56.26
N LEU A 15 -1.43 -10.01 55.02
CA LEU A 15 -0.13 -10.47 54.53
C LEU A 15 0.49 -11.72 55.21
N ALA A 16 0.37 -12.87 54.54
CA ALA A 16 1.40 -13.91 54.56
C ALA A 16 1.13 -14.95 53.44
N ALA A 17 1.73 -14.76 52.26
CA ALA A 17 2.14 -15.83 51.33
C ALA A 17 2.72 -15.22 50.03
N VAL A 18 3.75 -14.38 50.16
CA VAL A 18 4.70 -14.11 49.08
C VAL A 18 5.94 -14.90 49.44
N LEU A 19 6.31 -15.88 48.59
CA LEU A 19 7.61 -16.56 48.43
C LEU A 19 7.42 -18.07 48.20
N ALA A 20 7.22 -18.45 46.94
CA ALA A 20 7.84 -19.60 46.28
C ALA A 20 7.08 -19.92 44.98
N LEU A 21 7.61 -19.45 43.86
CA LEU A 21 7.72 -20.15 42.57
C LEU A 21 8.44 -19.22 41.58
N GLY A 22 9.69 -18.89 41.93
CA GLY A 22 10.68 -18.47 40.94
C GLY A 22 11.19 -19.72 40.24
N ALA A 23 10.46 -20.18 39.23
CA ALA A 23 10.94 -21.18 38.27
C ALA A 23 11.10 -20.48 36.92
N CYS A 24 12.33 -20.50 36.42
CA CYS A 24 12.75 -19.96 35.14
C CYS A 24 11.89 -20.50 34.00
N ASN A 25 11.06 -19.65 33.37
CA ASN A 25 10.67 -19.87 31.99
C ASN A 25 11.67 -19.11 31.12
N LYS A 26 12.77 -19.78 30.77
CA LYS A 26 13.50 -19.44 29.55
C LYS A 26 12.49 -19.59 28.42
N GLY A 27 12.25 -18.52 27.67
CA GLY A 27 11.52 -18.60 26.41
C GLY A 27 12.14 -19.69 25.55
N THR A 28 11.47 -20.83 25.50
CA THR A 28 11.62 -21.76 24.40
C THR A 28 10.91 -21.08 23.24
N ASP A 29 11.68 -20.39 22.41
CA ASP A 29 11.36 -20.26 20.98
C ASP A 29 11.34 -21.70 20.44
N THR A 30 10.26 -22.41 20.71
CA THR A 30 9.92 -23.63 19.98
C THR A 30 9.59 -23.15 18.58
N PRO A 31 10.38 -23.52 17.56
CA PRO A 31 10.02 -23.21 16.18
C PRO A 31 8.61 -23.76 15.94
N PRO A 32 7.73 -23.00 15.26
CA PRO A 32 6.41 -23.50 14.95
C PRO A 32 6.53 -24.86 14.23
N ASP A 33 5.71 -25.82 14.64
CA ASP A 33 5.67 -27.14 14.03
C ASP A 33 5.32 -26.95 12.54
N PRO A 34 6.18 -27.37 11.60
CA PRO A 34 5.93 -27.17 10.17
C PRO A 34 4.61 -27.82 9.70
N VAL A 35 4.12 -28.84 10.39
CA VAL A 35 2.82 -29.47 10.09
C VAL A 35 1.66 -28.57 10.53
N ALA A 36 1.79 -27.86 11.64
CA ALA A 36 0.77 -26.92 12.11
C ALA A 36 0.74 -25.66 11.23
N THR A 37 1.90 -25.14 10.83
CA THR A 37 2.01 -23.99 9.92
C THR A 37 1.35 -24.28 8.56
N THR A 38 1.68 -25.42 7.96
CA THR A 38 1.10 -25.82 6.66
C THR A 38 -0.43 -26.02 6.71
N ALA A 39 -0.96 -26.50 7.83
CA ALA A 39 -2.42 -26.66 8.01
C ALA A 39 -3.15 -25.30 8.13
N VAL A 40 -2.53 -24.32 8.80
CA VAL A 40 -3.08 -22.96 8.92
C VAL A 40 -3.04 -22.24 7.57
N GLU A 41 -1.92 -22.34 6.84
CA GLU A 41 -1.79 -21.78 5.48
C GLU A 41 -2.84 -22.35 4.52
N ALA A 42 -3.01 -23.68 4.49
CA ALA A 42 -4.05 -24.31 3.68
C ALA A 42 -5.48 -23.85 4.04
N SER A 43 -5.72 -23.56 5.33
CA SER A 43 -7.02 -23.06 5.80
C SER A 43 -7.23 -21.59 5.42
N ALA A 44 -6.18 -20.77 5.44
CA ALA A 44 -6.20 -19.38 4.99
C ALA A 44 -6.41 -19.28 3.46
N GLU A 45 -5.76 -20.13 2.68
CA GLU A 45 -5.99 -20.24 1.23
C GLU A 45 -7.43 -20.66 0.93
N HIS A 46 -7.94 -21.68 1.64
CA HIS A 46 -9.33 -22.11 1.48
C HIS A 46 -10.32 -20.98 1.85
N PHE A 47 -10.01 -20.18 2.87
CA PHE A 47 -10.82 -19.00 3.20
C PHE A 47 -10.84 -17.99 2.04
N GLN A 48 -9.67 -17.66 1.47
CA GLN A 48 -9.55 -16.77 0.31
C GLN A 48 -10.32 -17.28 -0.91
N GLN A 49 -10.16 -18.56 -1.26
CA GLN A 49 -10.92 -19.22 -2.33
C GLN A 49 -12.43 -19.13 -2.10
N SER A 50 -12.86 -19.19 -0.84
CA SER A 50 -14.29 -19.10 -0.52
C SER A 50 -14.89 -17.72 -0.79
N LEU A 51 -14.08 -16.68 -1.00
CA LEU A 51 -14.53 -15.32 -1.32
C LEU A 51 -14.72 -15.11 -2.83
N GLU A 52 -14.32 -16.08 -3.67
CA GLU A 52 -14.40 -15.96 -5.12
C GLU A 52 -15.84 -15.72 -5.60
N GLY A 53 -16.01 -14.71 -6.43
CA GLY A 53 -17.32 -14.36 -6.96
C GLY A 53 -17.39 -12.95 -7.54
N LEU A 54 -18.53 -12.69 -8.17
CA LEU A 54 -18.99 -11.35 -8.45
C LEU A 54 -19.91 -10.90 -7.31
N TRP A 55 -19.60 -9.74 -6.75
CA TRP A 55 -20.27 -9.13 -5.62
C TRP A 55 -20.74 -7.73 -5.99
N SER A 56 -21.79 -7.26 -5.33
CA SER A 56 -22.39 -5.95 -5.59
C SER A 56 -22.74 -5.23 -4.29
N THR A 57 -22.60 -3.91 -4.23
CA THR A 57 -23.13 -3.14 -3.11
C THR A 57 -24.65 -3.20 -3.08
N ASN A 58 -25.23 -3.48 -1.91
CA ASN A 58 -26.69 -3.57 -1.75
C ASN A 58 -27.42 -2.20 -1.84
N HIS A 59 -26.72 -1.12 -2.21
CA HIS A 59 -27.28 0.23 -2.28
C HIS A 59 -27.71 0.53 -3.72
N SER A 60 -29.02 0.53 -3.96
CA SER A 60 -29.65 1.07 -5.18
C SER A 60 -30.66 2.17 -4.86
N GLU A 61 -30.54 2.84 -3.70
CA GLU A 61 -31.42 3.94 -3.32
C GLU A 61 -30.77 5.28 -3.67
N GLY A 62 -31.22 5.91 -4.77
CA GLY A 62 -30.78 7.26 -5.17
C GLY A 62 -29.98 7.30 -6.48
N ASP A 63 -29.11 8.31 -6.60
CA ASP A 63 -28.19 8.53 -7.74
C ASP A 63 -26.86 7.76 -7.58
N ASP A 64 -26.66 7.03 -6.48
CA ASP A 64 -25.45 6.25 -6.26
C ASP A 64 -25.48 4.99 -7.13
N ALA A 65 -24.50 4.88 -8.03
CA ALA A 65 -24.35 3.73 -8.90
C ALA A 65 -23.96 2.48 -8.09
N GLU A 66 -24.61 1.36 -8.41
CA GLU A 66 -24.20 0.02 -7.95
C GLU A 66 -22.71 -0.20 -8.25
N THR A 67 -21.93 -0.54 -7.24
CA THR A 67 -20.50 -0.85 -7.38
C THR A 67 -20.32 -2.36 -7.47
N LEU A 68 -19.64 -2.83 -8.51
CA LEU A 68 -19.35 -4.25 -8.72
C LEU A 68 -17.93 -4.60 -8.29
N TYR A 69 -17.81 -5.72 -7.57
CA TYR A 69 -16.55 -6.28 -7.15
C TYR A 69 -16.36 -7.69 -7.74
N ALA A 70 -15.30 -7.89 -8.51
CA ALA A 70 -14.87 -9.21 -8.93
C ALA A 70 -13.69 -9.66 -8.06
N ILE A 71 -13.88 -10.76 -7.33
CA ILE A 71 -12.87 -11.37 -6.46
C ILE A 71 -12.48 -12.71 -7.05
N ALA A 72 -11.21 -12.87 -7.41
CA ALA A 72 -10.65 -14.11 -7.94
C ALA A 72 -9.45 -14.56 -7.09
N TRP A 73 -9.30 -15.86 -6.89
CA TRP A 73 -8.13 -16.43 -6.24
C TRP A 73 -7.30 -17.21 -7.28
N GLN A 74 -6.00 -16.99 -7.28
CA GLN A 74 -5.06 -17.74 -8.12
C GLN A 74 -3.94 -18.35 -7.27
N PRO A 75 -3.48 -19.57 -7.56
CA PRO A 75 -2.41 -20.22 -6.80
C PRO A 75 -1.13 -19.37 -6.71
N ASP A 76 -0.73 -18.74 -7.81
CA ASP A 76 0.56 -18.02 -7.89
C ASP A 76 0.44 -16.52 -7.58
N ALA A 77 -0.77 -15.95 -7.71
CA ALA A 77 -1.00 -14.51 -7.54
C ALA A 77 -1.84 -14.14 -6.31
N GLY A 78 -2.35 -15.15 -5.59
CA GLY A 78 -3.22 -14.94 -4.42
C GLY A 78 -4.58 -14.36 -4.79
N LEU A 79 -5.19 -13.64 -3.85
CA LEU A 79 -6.48 -12.98 -4.01
C LEU A 79 -6.33 -11.68 -4.83
N GLN A 80 -7.04 -11.60 -5.96
CA GLN A 80 -7.14 -10.42 -6.79
C GLN A 80 -8.54 -9.82 -6.70
N VAL A 81 -8.62 -8.51 -6.47
CA VAL A 81 -9.89 -7.80 -6.33
C VAL A 81 -9.94 -6.67 -7.36
N VAL A 82 -11.02 -6.64 -8.15
CA VAL A 82 -11.32 -5.56 -9.08
C VAL A 82 -12.62 -4.89 -8.66
N ARG A 83 -12.62 -3.57 -8.56
CA ARG A 83 -13.78 -2.71 -8.25
C ARG A 83 -14.12 -1.88 -9.48
N ASP A 84 -15.31 -2.06 -10.04
CA ASP A 84 -15.77 -1.37 -11.26
C ASP A 84 -14.75 -1.39 -12.43
N GLY A 85 -14.05 -2.52 -12.58
CA GLY A 85 -13.03 -2.69 -13.61
C GLY A 85 -11.65 -2.15 -13.25
N ALA A 86 -11.49 -1.43 -12.14
CA ALA A 86 -10.19 -1.01 -11.62
C ALA A 86 -9.62 -2.05 -10.65
N TRP A 87 -8.37 -2.46 -10.87
CA TRP A 87 -7.67 -3.36 -9.96
C TRP A 87 -7.38 -2.65 -8.63
N LEU A 88 -7.75 -3.29 -7.52
CA LEU A 88 -7.27 -2.92 -6.20
C LEU A 88 -5.96 -3.68 -5.97
N ASP A 89 -4.82 -2.99 -6.09
CA ASP A 89 -3.49 -3.57 -5.85
C ASP A 89 -3.29 -3.84 -4.35
N GLY A 90 -3.94 -4.91 -3.90
CA GLY A 90 -4.01 -5.35 -2.53
C GLY A 90 -3.19 -6.60 -2.30
N LYS A 91 -2.36 -6.60 -1.25
CA LYS A 91 -1.73 -7.81 -0.73
C LYS A 91 -2.45 -8.29 0.52
N VAL A 92 -2.73 -9.58 0.60
CA VAL A 92 -3.27 -10.18 1.83
C VAL A 92 -2.20 -10.10 2.92
N GLU A 93 -2.47 -9.33 3.97
CA GLU A 93 -1.57 -9.19 5.13
C GLU A 93 -1.92 -10.16 6.26
N ASP A 94 -3.21 -10.39 6.48
CA ASP A 94 -3.70 -11.21 7.58
C ASP A 94 -5.01 -11.91 7.21
N VAL A 95 -5.17 -13.13 7.74
CA VAL A 95 -6.40 -13.91 7.65
C VAL A 95 -6.75 -14.44 9.04
N ASP A 96 -7.79 -13.88 9.62
CA ASP A 96 -8.32 -14.29 10.91
C ASP A 96 -9.56 -15.17 10.69
N LEU A 97 -9.32 -16.48 10.79
CA LEU A 97 -10.34 -17.51 10.59
C LEU A 97 -11.39 -17.54 11.71
N ASP A 98 -11.04 -17.10 12.91
CA ASP A 98 -11.95 -17.08 14.06
C ASP A 98 -13.01 -15.99 13.90
N ASN A 99 -12.60 -14.83 13.36
CA ASN A 99 -13.50 -13.72 13.07
C ASN A 99 -14.06 -13.73 11.64
N GLY A 100 -13.54 -14.61 10.78
CA GLY A 100 -13.92 -14.70 9.36
C GLY A 100 -13.54 -13.44 8.59
N THR A 101 -12.34 -12.91 8.84
CA THR A 101 -11.85 -11.67 8.26
C THR A 101 -10.55 -11.87 7.50
N LEU A 102 -10.37 -11.07 6.45
CA LEU A 102 -9.14 -10.97 5.68
C LEU A 102 -8.79 -9.50 5.52
N ALA A 103 -7.52 -9.15 5.77
CA ALA A 103 -6.99 -7.80 5.59
C ALA A 103 -6.17 -7.73 4.29
N LEU A 104 -6.49 -6.74 3.47
CA LEU A 104 -5.77 -6.37 2.24
C LEU A 104 -5.06 -5.04 2.48
N HIS A 105 -3.76 -5.00 2.24
CA HIS A 105 -3.01 -3.76 2.16
C HIS A 105 -3.02 -3.24 0.73
N LEU A 106 -3.73 -2.15 0.50
CA LEU A 106 -3.79 -1.49 -0.79
C LEU A 106 -2.61 -0.52 -0.92
N ALA A 107 -1.75 -0.78 -1.90
CA ALA A 107 -0.75 0.19 -2.32
C ALA A 107 -1.46 1.41 -2.94
N SER A 108 -0.96 2.61 -2.65
CA SER A 108 -1.43 3.84 -3.27
C SER A 108 -0.28 4.54 -3.95
N ASP A 109 -0.47 4.91 -5.22
CA ASP A 109 0.53 5.65 -5.99
C ASP A 109 0.51 7.15 -5.68
N THR A 110 -0.58 7.66 -5.09
CA THR A 110 -0.84 9.10 -4.95
C THR A 110 -1.28 9.52 -3.54
N GLY A 111 -1.29 8.59 -2.58
CA GLY A 111 -1.77 8.81 -1.22
C GLY A 111 -1.17 7.81 -0.22
N PRO A 112 -1.61 7.85 1.05
CA PRO A 112 -1.22 6.84 2.03
C PRO A 112 -1.82 5.50 1.62
N SER A 113 -1.02 4.44 1.70
CA SER A 113 -1.52 3.07 1.66
C SER A 113 -2.61 2.88 2.72
N GLU A 114 -3.59 2.05 2.41
CA GLU A 114 -4.69 1.75 3.33
C GLU A 114 -4.88 0.25 3.53
N THR A 115 -5.36 -0.12 4.71
CA THR A 115 -5.78 -1.50 4.99
C THR A 115 -7.30 -1.60 4.82
N VAL A 116 -7.71 -2.50 3.93
CA VAL A 116 -9.11 -2.84 3.69
C VAL A 116 -9.39 -4.21 4.29
N THR A 117 -10.47 -4.32 5.06
CA THR A 117 -10.88 -5.59 5.66
C THR A 117 -12.12 -6.15 4.97
N LEU A 118 -12.05 -7.39 4.51
CA LEU A 118 -13.19 -8.19 4.07
C LEU A 118 -13.64 -9.10 5.20
N ARG A 119 -14.92 -9.03 5.56
CA ARG A 119 -15.53 -9.90 6.57
C ARG A 119 -16.63 -10.76 5.97
N LYS A 120 -16.57 -12.05 6.24
CA LYS A 120 -17.61 -13.02 5.89
C LYS A 120 -18.73 -12.99 6.93
N LEU A 121 -19.94 -12.64 6.51
CA LEU A 121 -21.13 -12.59 7.36
C LEU A 121 -22.09 -13.69 6.96
N GLN A 122 -22.21 -14.72 7.80
CA GLN A 122 -23.15 -15.81 7.55
C GLN A 122 -24.59 -15.30 7.54
N ASP A 123 -25.38 -15.80 6.58
CA ASP A 123 -26.81 -15.55 6.58
C ASP A 123 -27.49 -16.27 7.75
N GLN A 124 -28.68 -15.80 8.14
CA GLN A 124 -29.43 -16.39 9.25
C GLN A 124 -29.92 -17.82 8.94
N SER A 125 -29.89 -18.23 7.67
CA SER A 125 -30.36 -19.53 7.19
C SER A 125 -29.27 -20.60 7.18
N GLY A 126 -28.00 -20.21 7.34
CA GLY A 126 -26.81 -21.05 7.21
C GLY A 126 -26.48 -21.47 5.78
N ASN A 127 -27.18 -20.98 4.76
CA ASN A 127 -27.06 -21.47 3.37
C ASN A 127 -26.26 -20.52 2.46
N GLY A 128 -25.74 -19.43 3.00
CA GLY A 128 -25.05 -18.39 2.27
C GLY A 128 -24.38 -17.39 3.19
N PHE A 129 -23.67 -16.45 2.59
CA PHE A 129 -23.02 -15.36 3.32
C PHE A 129 -23.00 -14.11 2.45
N THR A 130 -22.95 -12.95 3.10
CA THR A 130 -22.57 -11.68 2.48
C THR A 130 -21.14 -11.34 2.84
N LEU A 131 -20.53 -10.42 2.09
CA LEU A 131 -19.28 -9.81 2.49
C LEU A 131 -19.55 -8.43 3.05
N ARG A 132 -18.77 -8.02 4.04
CA ARG A 132 -18.66 -6.62 4.44
C ARG A 132 -17.25 -6.16 4.16
N ILE A 133 -17.12 -5.11 3.36
CA ILE A 133 -15.85 -4.41 3.16
C ILE A 133 -15.77 -3.25 4.15
N THR A 134 -14.62 -3.07 4.79
CA THR A 134 -14.31 -1.94 5.68
C THR A 134 -13.05 -1.27 5.17
N TRP A 135 -13.17 0.00 4.78
CA TRP A 135 -12.07 0.83 4.27
C TRP A 135 -11.23 1.42 5.41
N GLY A 136 -10.03 1.92 5.12
CA GLY A 136 -9.09 2.41 6.16
C GLY A 136 -9.66 3.52 7.04
N ALA A 137 -10.59 4.33 6.50
CA ALA A 137 -11.30 5.38 7.22
C ALA A 137 -12.47 4.88 8.10
N GLY A 138 -12.73 3.57 8.13
CA GLY A 138 -13.82 2.94 8.87
C GLY A 138 -15.17 2.95 8.15
N GLN A 139 -15.23 3.42 6.90
CA GLN A 139 -16.41 3.31 6.04
C GLN A 139 -16.67 1.84 5.70
N THR A 140 -17.93 1.42 5.66
CA THR A 140 -18.30 0.02 5.41
C THR A 140 -19.37 -0.11 4.35
N ASP A 141 -19.21 -1.09 3.46
CA ASP A 141 -20.25 -1.51 2.51
C ASP A 141 -20.58 -2.99 2.68
N ASP A 142 -21.86 -3.33 2.58
CA ASP A 142 -22.33 -4.71 2.51
C ASP A 142 -22.44 -5.14 1.04
N LEU A 143 -21.76 -6.23 0.72
CA LEU A 143 -21.70 -6.82 -0.62
C LEU A 143 -22.57 -8.07 -0.69
N GLY A 144 -23.57 -8.02 -1.57
CA GLY A 144 -24.41 -9.16 -1.95
C GLY A 144 -23.72 -10.04 -2.98
N PHE A 145 -23.84 -11.36 -2.83
CA PHE A 145 -23.36 -12.30 -3.84
C PHE A 145 -24.24 -12.22 -5.09
N VAL A 146 -23.63 -11.94 -6.25
CA VAL A 146 -24.34 -11.88 -7.53
C VAL A 146 -24.29 -13.24 -8.21
N ARG A 147 -23.08 -13.76 -8.45
CA ARG A 147 -22.85 -15.05 -9.12
C ARG A 147 -21.38 -15.48 -9.02
N ARG A 148 -21.13 -16.74 -9.40
CA ARG A 148 -19.75 -17.23 -9.63
C ARG A 148 -19.12 -16.52 -10.83
N LEU A 149 -17.78 -16.40 -10.78
CA LEU A 149 -17.00 -15.92 -11.92
C LEU A 149 -17.10 -16.90 -13.09
N THR A 150 -17.40 -16.36 -14.26
CA THR A 150 -17.28 -17.05 -15.56
C THR A 150 -15.86 -16.87 -16.11
N GLU A 151 -15.56 -17.59 -17.19
CA GLU A 151 -14.28 -17.44 -17.88
C GLU A 151 -14.08 -16.04 -18.46
N ARG A 152 -15.17 -15.39 -18.87
CA ARG A 152 -15.14 -14.01 -19.34
C ARG A 152 -14.71 -13.06 -18.24
N ASP A 153 -15.27 -13.19 -17.04
CA ASP A 153 -14.93 -12.30 -15.91
C ASP A 153 -13.46 -12.48 -15.50
N ARG A 154 -12.96 -13.72 -15.50
CA ARG A 154 -11.54 -13.98 -15.24
C ARG A 154 -10.64 -13.32 -16.27
N SER A 155 -11.03 -13.37 -17.55
CA SER A 155 -10.29 -12.70 -18.63
C SER A 155 -10.32 -11.17 -18.47
N GLU A 156 -11.47 -10.60 -18.11
CA GLU A 156 -11.61 -9.15 -17.87
C GLU A 156 -10.82 -8.70 -16.63
N LEU A 157 -10.83 -9.48 -15.55
CA LEU A 157 -10.03 -9.24 -14.35
C LEU A 157 -8.53 -9.33 -14.65
N ALA A 158 -8.08 -10.35 -15.38
CA ALA A 158 -6.69 -10.48 -15.81
C ALA A 158 -6.26 -9.29 -16.70
N ALA A 159 -7.14 -8.80 -17.57
CA ALA A 159 -6.88 -7.62 -18.38
C ALA A 159 -6.78 -6.33 -17.53
N ALA A 160 -7.63 -6.16 -16.52
CA ALA A 160 -7.56 -5.03 -15.60
C ALA A 160 -6.25 -5.02 -14.79
N VAL A 161 -5.83 -6.18 -14.27
CA VAL A 161 -4.56 -6.35 -13.58
C VAL A 161 -3.39 -6.04 -14.52
N ALA A 162 -3.39 -6.60 -15.73
CA ALA A 162 -2.34 -6.36 -16.71
C ALA A 162 -2.26 -4.90 -17.16
N ALA A 163 -3.40 -4.21 -17.29
CA ALA A 163 -3.44 -2.79 -17.66
C ALA A 163 -2.90 -1.89 -16.55
N ALA A 164 -3.19 -2.20 -15.29
CA ALA A 164 -2.67 -1.46 -14.15
C ALA A 164 -1.17 -1.72 -13.89
N GLN A 165 -0.68 -2.92 -14.23
CA GLN A 165 0.74 -3.26 -14.18
C GLN A 165 1.50 -2.87 -15.45
N ALA A 166 0.79 -2.43 -16.50
CA ALA A 166 1.45 -1.99 -17.71
C ALA A 166 2.32 -0.78 -17.36
N PRO A 167 3.61 -0.78 -17.75
CA PRO A 167 4.43 0.41 -17.58
C PRO A 167 3.71 1.56 -18.28
N ASP A 168 3.56 2.67 -17.59
CA ASP A 168 3.00 3.87 -18.19
C ASP A 168 3.82 4.16 -19.46
N PRO A 169 3.21 4.25 -20.65
CA PRO A 169 3.94 4.66 -21.85
C PRO A 169 4.52 6.07 -21.72
N ALA A 170 4.07 6.87 -20.74
CA ALA A 170 4.72 8.13 -20.34
C ALA A 170 5.91 7.96 -19.37
N ALA A 171 6.20 6.74 -18.91
CA ALA A 171 7.40 6.40 -18.14
C ALA A 171 8.52 5.81 -19.02
N GLU A 172 8.59 6.22 -20.30
CA GLU A 172 9.93 6.42 -20.87
C GLU A 172 10.58 7.49 -19.99
N CYS A 173 11.51 7.06 -19.13
CA CYS A 173 12.27 7.96 -18.29
C CYS A 173 12.74 9.17 -19.11
N GLU A 174 12.07 10.31 -18.88
CA GLU A 174 12.27 11.48 -19.70
C GLU A 174 13.52 12.20 -19.20
N THR A 175 14.64 11.94 -19.87
CA THR A 175 15.93 12.54 -19.54
C THR A 175 16.64 13.00 -20.81
N ASP A 176 17.38 14.11 -20.71
CA ASP A 176 18.30 14.57 -21.76
C ASP A 176 19.67 13.87 -21.68
N ALA A 177 19.87 13.02 -20.68
CA ALA A 177 21.13 12.31 -20.48
C ALA A 177 21.45 11.35 -21.64
N PRO A 178 22.71 11.27 -22.10
CA PRO A 178 23.11 10.33 -23.14
C PRO A 178 22.80 8.87 -22.75
N ALA A 179 22.23 8.10 -23.68
CA ALA A 179 21.93 6.69 -23.47
C ALA A 179 23.18 5.90 -23.05
N GLY A 180 23.05 5.08 -22.00
CA GLY A 180 24.16 4.29 -21.46
C GLY A 180 25.10 5.06 -20.52
N SER A 181 24.85 6.34 -20.26
CA SER A 181 25.57 7.09 -19.22
C SER A 181 25.14 6.67 -17.81
N VAL A 182 26.00 6.96 -16.83
CA VAL A 182 25.67 6.80 -15.40
C VAL A 182 24.48 7.68 -15.03
N ARG A 183 24.41 8.90 -15.56
CA ARG A 183 23.27 9.81 -15.36
C ARG A 183 21.97 9.19 -15.88
N ALA A 184 21.92 8.72 -17.13
CA ALA A 184 20.72 8.07 -17.66
C ALA A 184 20.31 6.85 -16.82
N THR A 185 21.28 6.01 -16.43
CA THR A 185 21.00 4.83 -15.59
C THR A 185 20.41 5.23 -14.22
N LEU A 186 20.96 6.26 -13.59
CA LEU A 186 20.52 6.69 -12.27
C LEU A 186 19.17 7.40 -12.31
N VAL A 187 18.97 8.33 -13.25
CA VAL A 187 17.71 9.08 -13.42
C VAL A 187 16.55 8.14 -13.69
N CYS A 188 16.77 7.10 -14.50
CA CYS A 188 15.71 6.14 -14.85
C CYS A 188 15.53 4.99 -13.87
N GLY A 189 16.49 4.76 -12.98
CA GLY A 189 16.48 3.62 -12.04
C GLY A 189 16.29 4.01 -10.57
N HIS A 190 16.36 5.30 -10.23
CA HIS A 190 16.27 5.78 -8.86
C HIS A 190 15.43 7.04 -8.76
N GLU A 191 14.36 6.98 -7.96
CA GLU A 191 13.40 8.06 -7.75
C GLU A 191 14.06 9.40 -7.37
N GLU A 192 15.05 9.38 -6.47
CA GLU A 192 15.81 10.57 -6.06
C GLU A 192 16.45 11.28 -7.27
N PHE A 193 17.11 10.53 -8.14
CA PHE A 193 17.80 11.10 -9.31
C PHE A 193 16.80 11.50 -10.39
N GLY A 194 15.68 10.79 -10.53
CA GLY A 194 14.55 11.18 -11.38
C GLY A 194 14.00 12.56 -11.00
N ALA A 195 13.75 12.78 -9.71
CA ALA A 195 13.24 14.05 -9.19
C ALA A 195 14.25 15.20 -9.37
N LEU A 196 15.53 14.96 -9.09
CA LEU A 196 16.60 15.95 -9.30
C LEU A 196 16.74 16.34 -10.77
N ASP A 197 16.71 15.37 -11.69
CA ASP A 197 16.81 15.64 -13.13
C ASP A 197 15.60 16.42 -13.65
N ALA A 198 14.39 16.01 -13.28
CA ALA A 198 13.16 16.71 -13.67
C ALA A 198 13.15 18.16 -13.16
N GLY A 199 13.51 18.38 -11.90
CA GLY A 199 13.60 19.72 -11.32
C GLY A 199 14.65 20.59 -12.02
N MET A 200 15.83 20.04 -12.29
CA MET A 200 16.91 20.74 -12.99
C MET A 200 16.52 21.09 -14.43
N ARG A 201 15.86 20.18 -15.16
CA ARG A 201 15.37 20.45 -16.52
C ARG A 201 14.33 21.58 -16.55
N LYS A 202 13.44 21.66 -15.56
CA LYS A 202 12.51 22.80 -15.41
C LYS A 202 13.29 24.13 -15.23
N GLN A 203 14.30 24.15 -14.36
CA GLN A 203 15.14 25.33 -14.15
C GLN A 203 15.94 25.72 -15.39
N PHE A 204 16.49 24.75 -16.14
CA PHE A 204 17.17 24.99 -17.41
C PHE A 204 16.25 25.65 -18.44
N LYS A 205 14.99 25.20 -18.53
CA LYS A 205 14.00 25.79 -19.42
C LYS A 205 13.72 27.25 -19.05
N GLU A 206 13.43 27.53 -17.78
CA GLU A 206 13.19 28.90 -17.32
C GLU A 206 14.41 29.80 -17.54
N LEU A 207 15.62 29.28 -17.32
CA LEU A 207 16.86 30.00 -17.52
C LEU A 207 17.07 30.36 -19.00
N ALA A 208 16.89 29.40 -19.91
CA ALA A 208 17.01 29.61 -21.35
C ALA A 208 15.95 30.57 -21.90
N ASP A 209 14.72 30.51 -21.38
CA ASP A 209 13.61 31.36 -21.83
C ASP A 209 13.74 32.81 -21.33
N ARG A 210 14.31 33.05 -20.13
CA ARG A 210 14.34 34.38 -19.48
C ARG A 210 15.65 35.14 -19.67
N TYR A 211 16.78 34.46 -19.85
CA TYR A 211 18.11 35.09 -19.81
C TYR A 211 18.87 34.93 -21.14
N PRO A 212 19.44 36.01 -21.71
CA PRO A 212 20.16 35.95 -22.99
C PRO A 212 21.39 35.01 -23.00
N ASP A 213 21.97 34.74 -21.84
CA ASP A 213 23.09 33.81 -21.63
C ASP A 213 22.66 32.44 -21.13
N GLY A 214 21.36 32.21 -20.94
CA GLY A 214 20.81 31.00 -20.32
C GLY A 214 21.24 29.72 -21.01
N ASP A 215 21.14 29.66 -22.35
CA ASP A 215 21.56 28.49 -23.14
C ASP A 215 23.02 28.08 -22.89
N ARG A 216 23.92 29.05 -22.72
CA ARG A 216 25.33 28.79 -22.48
C ARG A 216 25.55 28.19 -21.09
N THR A 217 24.81 28.68 -20.11
CA THR A 217 24.85 28.19 -18.73
C THR A 217 24.25 26.79 -18.65
N VAL A 218 23.11 26.53 -19.31
CA VAL A 218 22.51 25.18 -19.43
C VAL A 218 23.51 24.21 -20.05
N GLN A 219 24.15 24.56 -21.16
CA GLN A 219 25.17 23.70 -21.79
C GLN A 219 26.39 23.45 -20.89
N ALA A 220 26.76 24.38 -20.00
CA ALA A 220 27.82 24.15 -19.03
C ALA A 220 27.37 23.15 -17.95
N ALA A 221 26.14 23.30 -17.46
CA ALA A 221 25.55 22.42 -16.47
C ALA A 221 25.36 20.99 -16.98
N THR A 222 24.72 20.81 -18.14
CA THR A 222 24.54 19.49 -18.77
C THR A 222 25.87 18.78 -18.96
N ARG A 223 26.91 19.48 -19.44
CA ARG A 223 28.24 18.87 -19.60
C ARG A 223 28.87 18.39 -18.29
N GLN A 224 28.64 19.11 -17.19
CA GLN A 224 29.16 18.70 -15.89
C GLN A 224 28.37 17.51 -15.33
N LEU A 225 27.05 17.49 -15.49
CA LEU A 225 26.19 16.38 -15.07
C LEU A 225 26.53 15.10 -15.84
N ASP A 226 26.74 15.20 -17.15
CA ASP A 226 27.07 14.06 -18.02
C ASP A 226 28.49 13.51 -17.79
N ALA A 227 29.38 14.32 -17.21
CA ALA A 227 30.75 13.91 -16.88
C ALA A 227 30.85 13.13 -15.56
N CYS A 228 29.76 12.96 -14.82
CA CYS A 228 29.77 12.23 -13.56
C CYS A 228 29.69 10.71 -13.76
N ASP A 229 30.71 10.00 -13.29
CA ASP A 229 30.77 8.53 -13.34
C ASP A 229 30.28 7.84 -12.04
N THR A 230 29.85 8.61 -11.04
CA THR A 230 29.40 8.07 -9.75
C THR A 230 28.14 8.76 -9.23
N PRO A 231 27.29 8.06 -8.44
CA PRO A 231 26.11 8.68 -7.81
C PRO A 231 26.46 9.85 -6.89
N ALA A 232 27.59 9.78 -6.18
CA ALA A 232 28.05 10.85 -5.29
C ALA A 232 28.45 12.12 -6.09
N CYS A 233 29.14 11.94 -7.22
CA CYS A 233 29.43 13.06 -8.14
C CYS A 233 28.15 13.69 -8.65
N LEU A 234 27.22 12.88 -9.14
CA LEU A 234 26.00 13.37 -9.77
C LEU A 234 25.14 14.15 -8.77
N ARG A 235 24.98 13.64 -7.54
CA ARG A 235 24.28 14.35 -6.46
C ARG A 235 24.95 15.68 -6.09
N ALA A 236 26.28 15.69 -6.00
CA ALA A 236 27.02 16.92 -5.71
C ALA A 236 26.90 17.95 -6.86
N ALA A 237 26.90 17.49 -8.11
CA ALA A 237 26.74 18.33 -9.28
C ALA A 237 25.33 18.96 -9.34
N TYR A 238 24.26 18.21 -9.10
CA TYR A 238 22.91 18.77 -9.01
C TYR A 238 22.82 19.84 -7.92
N ALA A 239 23.29 19.53 -6.71
CA ALA A 239 23.27 20.48 -5.59
C ALA A 239 24.08 21.76 -5.88
N GLN A 240 25.23 21.64 -6.55
CA GLN A 240 26.05 22.77 -6.93
C GLN A 240 25.33 23.68 -7.95
N TRP A 241 24.71 23.11 -8.97
CA TRP A 241 24.00 23.90 -9.99
C TRP A 241 22.73 24.53 -9.44
N GLN A 242 22.01 23.84 -8.56
CA GLN A 242 20.85 24.40 -7.89
C GLN A 242 21.23 25.63 -7.04
N ALA A 243 22.28 25.52 -6.21
CA ALA A 243 22.78 26.65 -5.44
C ALA A 243 23.26 27.81 -6.34
N TYR A 244 23.96 27.48 -7.44
CA TYR A 244 24.39 28.49 -8.40
C TYR A 244 23.19 29.22 -9.03
N PHE A 245 22.12 28.51 -9.38
CA PHE A 245 20.91 29.14 -9.92
C PHE A 245 20.20 30.00 -8.90
N ASP A 246 20.01 29.51 -7.68
CA ASP A 246 19.37 30.27 -6.59
C ASP A 246 20.14 31.57 -6.27
N GLU A 247 21.47 31.55 -6.36
CA GLU A 247 22.31 32.72 -6.08
C GLU A 247 22.38 33.73 -7.24
N ASN A 248 22.29 33.27 -8.49
CA ASN A 248 22.62 34.10 -9.65
C ASN A 248 21.42 34.42 -10.55
N TYR A 249 20.31 33.71 -10.43
CA TYR A 249 19.13 33.87 -11.27
C TYR A 249 17.84 33.87 -10.44
N ASP A 250 16.95 34.82 -10.72
CA ASP A 250 15.62 34.87 -10.12
C ASP A 250 14.65 34.04 -10.98
N LEU A 251 14.77 32.71 -10.85
CA LEU A 251 13.93 31.76 -11.56
C LEU A 251 12.54 31.62 -10.91
N GLY A 252 12.34 32.23 -9.73
CA GLY A 252 11.17 32.05 -8.87
C GLY A 252 11.12 30.65 -8.24
N ASP A 253 10.28 30.48 -7.22
CA ASP A 253 9.86 29.13 -6.84
C ASP A 253 9.19 28.55 -8.08
N VAL A 254 9.77 27.50 -8.67
CA VAL A 254 9.16 26.74 -9.76
C VAL A 254 7.99 25.98 -9.12
N VAL A 255 6.90 26.70 -8.82
CA VAL A 255 5.67 26.15 -8.30
C VAL A 255 5.07 25.33 -9.43
N ASP A 256 4.89 24.03 -9.18
CA ASP A 256 4.21 23.11 -10.08
C ASP A 256 2.84 23.68 -10.47
N TYR A 257 2.76 24.23 -11.68
CA TYR A 257 1.48 24.38 -12.35
C TYR A 257 1.14 23.04 -12.99
N GLN A 258 0.18 22.36 -12.35
CA GLN A 258 -0.51 21.16 -12.84
C GLN A 258 -1.09 21.37 -14.24
#